data_AF-A0A314XMC3-F1
#
_entry.id   AF-A0A314XMC3-F1
#
_cell.length_a   1.000
_cell.length_b   1.000
_cell.length_c   1.000
_cell.angle_alpha   90.00
_cell.angle_beta   90.00
_cell.angle_gamma   90.00
#
_symmetry.space_group_name_H-M   'P 1'
#
loop_
_entity.id
_entity.type
_entity.pdbx_description
1 polymer ?
#
loop_
_entity_poly.entity_id
_entity_poly.type
_entity_poly.pdbx_seq_one_letter_code
_entity_poly.pdbx_strand_id
1 'polypeptide(L)'
;MGRASAILLVLLALGFFFASYNLLTLVIHNKTLYSGLFGVDQLIEPVIQRAKNSKYHVALTATDAPYSQWQCRIMYYWYKKVKDMPGSDMGKFTRVLHSGNADNLMEEIPTVVVDPLPEGLDRGYIVLNRPWAFVQWLEKATIEEEYILMAEPDHIFVNPLPNLAHGNSPAGYPFFYIKPAENEKIIRKFYPEEKGPVTDIDPIGNSPVIIKKGELTYGKIGEWRFDKRSYLSGPPPRNLSLPPPGVPESVIRLVKMVNEATANIPGWDTLTSG
;
A
#
# COMPACT_ATOMS: atom_id res chain seq x y z
N MET A 1 69.16 25.30 -8.86
CA MET A 1 67.86 24.81 -8.37
C MET A 1 67.36 25.80 -7.32
N GLY A 2 66.35 26.62 -7.63
CA GLY A 2 65.92 27.72 -6.77
C GLY A 2 65.16 27.21 -5.54
N ARG A 3 65.62 27.59 -4.33
CA ARG A 3 64.92 27.29 -3.07
C ARG A 3 63.73 28.24 -2.95
N ALA A 4 62.51 27.70 -2.83
CA ALA A 4 61.32 28.49 -2.57
C ALA A 4 61.48 29.25 -1.23
N SER A 5 61.15 30.55 -1.22
CA SER A 5 61.18 31.38 -0.03
C SER A 5 60.29 30.78 1.06
N ALA A 6 60.77 30.70 2.30
CA ALA A 6 60.01 30.18 3.43
C ALA A 6 58.67 30.92 3.61
N ILE A 7 58.64 32.22 3.30
CA ILE A 7 57.43 33.05 3.35
C ILE A 7 56.41 32.60 2.30
N LEU A 8 56.87 32.27 1.09
CA LEU A 8 56.00 31.78 0.03
C LEU A 8 55.38 30.42 0.39
N LEU A 9 56.16 29.54 1.02
CA LEU A 9 55.68 28.24 1.49
C LEU A 9 54.63 28.38 2.61
N VAL A 10 54.82 29.34 3.53
CA VAL A 10 53.84 29.64 4.58
C VAL A 10 52.54 30.20 3.98
N LEU A 11 52.63 31.11 3.01
CA LEU A 11 51.45 31.67 2.33
C LEU A 11 50.70 30.60 1.53
N LEU A 12 51.41 29.70 0.85
CA LEU A 12 50.79 28.57 0.14
C LEU A 12 50.10 27.60 1.13
N ALA A 13 50.73 27.31 2.27
CA ALA A 13 50.12 26.47 3.30
C ALA A 13 48.85 27.13 3.88
N LEU A 14 48.89 28.42 4.20
CA LEU A 14 47.72 29.16 4.69
C LEU A 14 46.60 29.22 3.64
N GLY A 15 46.93 29.44 2.36
CA GLY A 15 45.97 29.40 1.26
C GLY A 15 45.32 28.03 1.09
N PHE A 16 46.11 26.96 1.20
CA PHE A 16 45.61 25.58 1.12
C PHE A 16 44.73 25.23 2.33
N PHE A 17 45.10 25.68 3.53
CA PHE A 17 44.26 25.54 4.73
C PHE A 17 42.94 26.31 4.59
N PHE A 18 42.96 27.52 4.05
CA PHE A 18 41.75 28.30 3.83
C PHE A 18 40.84 27.65 2.79
N ALA A 19 41.39 27.18 1.67
CA ALA A 19 40.62 26.50 0.62
C ALA A 19 40.04 25.17 1.11
N SER A 20 40.83 24.37 1.82
CA SER A 20 40.37 23.09 2.38
C SER A 20 39.35 23.28 3.49
N TYR A 21 39.51 24.29 4.35
CA TYR A 21 38.51 24.66 5.35
C TYR A 21 37.19 25.05 4.68
N ASN A 22 37.19 25.96 3.71
CA ASN A 22 35.96 26.37 3.01
C ASN A 22 35.30 25.20 2.27
N LEU A 23 36.08 24.31 1.63
CA LEU A 23 35.56 23.11 0.99
C LEU A 23 34.94 22.14 2.00
N LEU A 24 35.60 21.89 3.14
CA LEU A 24 35.07 21.08 4.24
C LEU A 24 33.80 21.69 4.80
N THR A 25 33.75 23.00 5.03
CA THR A 25 32.56 23.70 5.52
C THR A 25 31.42 23.58 4.53
N LEU A 26 31.68 23.71 3.22
CA LEU A 26 30.67 23.55 2.17
C LEU A 26 30.17 22.10 2.05
N VAL A 27 31.06 21.11 2.16
CA VAL A 27 30.69 19.68 2.18
C VAL A 27 29.93 19.32 3.45
N ILE A 28 30.32 19.84 4.61
CA ILE A 28 29.61 19.65 5.88
C ILE A 28 28.24 20.31 5.81
N HIS A 29 28.12 21.53 5.28
CA HIS A 29 26.84 22.22 5.13
C HIS A 29 25.92 21.50 4.13
N ASN A 30 26.45 21.01 3.00
CA ASN A 30 25.71 20.15 2.07
C ASN A 30 25.33 18.81 2.71
N LYS A 31 26.20 18.19 3.51
CA LYS A 31 25.84 17.00 4.31
C LYS A 31 24.81 17.31 5.39
N THR A 32 24.78 18.52 5.95
CA THR A 32 23.77 18.93 6.94
C THR A 32 22.43 19.18 6.25
N LEU A 33 22.43 19.68 5.02
CA LEU A 33 21.25 19.73 4.14
C LEU A 33 20.74 18.34 3.76
N TYR A 34 21.62 17.40 3.40
CA TYR A 34 21.25 16.01 3.09
C TYR A 34 20.87 15.20 4.34
N SER A 35 21.52 15.45 5.49
CA SER A 35 21.20 14.84 6.78
C SER A 35 19.92 15.42 7.39
N GLY A 36 19.61 16.69 7.13
CA GLY A 36 18.33 17.31 7.46
C GLY A 36 17.17 16.83 6.59
N LEU A 37 17.49 16.22 5.44
CA LEU A 37 16.51 15.55 4.57
C LEU A 37 16.15 14.13 5.04
N PHE A 38 16.96 13.52 5.93
CA PHE A 38 16.79 12.13 6.39
C PHE A 38 16.81 11.96 7.93
N GLY A 39 16.65 13.04 8.70
CA GLY A 39 16.59 13.02 10.16
C GLY A 39 15.22 13.48 10.68
N VAL A 40 14.54 12.57 11.38
CA VAL A 40 13.27 12.79 12.09
C VAL A 40 13.43 13.94 13.10
N ASP A 41 12.78 15.08 12.85
CA ASP A 41 11.99 15.88 13.80
C ASP A 41 11.79 17.33 13.32
N GLN A 42 10.66 17.56 12.66
CA GLN A 42 9.68 18.61 13.00
C GLN A 42 8.61 18.62 11.92
N LEU A 43 7.42 18.16 12.29
CA LEU A 43 6.16 18.40 11.60
C LEU A 43 5.84 19.90 11.65
N ILE A 44 6.58 20.70 10.89
CA ILE A 44 6.06 21.97 10.39
C ILE A 44 5.25 21.55 9.17
N GLU A 45 3.96 21.27 9.37
CA GLU A 45 3.01 21.29 8.27
C GLU A 45 3.17 22.66 7.60
N PRO A 46 3.68 22.76 6.36
CA PRO A 46 3.23 23.89 5.58
C PRO A 46 1.72 23.69 5.52
N VAL A 47 0.96 24.71 5.87
CA VAL A 47 -0.45 24.77 5.48
C VAL A 47 -0.44 24.87 3.96
N ILE A 48 -0.18 23.72 3.32
CA ILE A 48 -0.36 23.49 1.90
C ILE A 48 -1.84 23.78 1.73
N GLN A 49 -2.15 24.78 0.90
CA GLN A 49 -3.51 24.99 0.44
C GLN A 49 -3.97 23.67 -0.17
N ARG A 50 -4.62 22.82 0.64
CA ARG A 50 -5.19 21.56 0.21
C ARG A 50 -6.14 21.92 -0.91
N ALA A 51 -5.95 21.28 -2.07
CA ALA A 51 -6.87 21.42 -3.18
C ALA A 51 -8.29 21.19 -2.67
N LYS A 52 -9.23 22.02 -3.14
CA LYS A 52 -10.60 22.14 -2.60
C LYS A 52 -11.41 20.82 -2.65
N ASN A 53 -10.90 19.78 -3.31
CA ASN A 53 -11.45 18.43 -3.32
C ASN A 53 -10.37 17.32 -3.31
N SER A 54 -9.56 17.25 -2.25
CA SER A 54 -8.53 16.20 -2.07
C SER A 54 -9.08 14.79 -1.81
N LYS A 55 -10.40 14.58 -1.84
CA LYS A 55 -10.99 13.29 -1.47
C LYS A 55 -10.72 12.21 -2.51
N TYR A 56 -10.61 10.98 -2.05
CA TYR A 56 -10.50 9.81 -2.92
C TYR A 56 -11.61 8.79 -2.67
N HIS A 57 -12.12 8.18 -3.74
CA HIS A 57 -13.03 7.06 -3.69
C HIS A 57 -12.27 5.78 -3.33
N VAL A 58 -12.77 5.00 -2.37
CA VAL A 58 -12.19 3.69 -2.05
C VAL A 58 -12.88 2.63 -2.89
N ALA A 59 -12.13 1.91 -3.73
CA ALA A 59 -12.67 0.82 -4.53
C ALA A 59 -11.90 -0.46 -4.30
N LEU A 60 -12.59 -1.54 -3.95
CA LEU A 60 -11.97 -2.86 -3.80
C LEU A 60 -12.60 -3.87 -4.74
N THR A 61 -11.78 -4.75 -5.31
CA THR A 61 -12.25 -5.87 -6.13
C THR A 61 -12.51 -7.10 -5.28
N ALA A 62 -13.67 -7.73 -5.44
CA ALA A 62 -14.12 -8.85 -4.63
C ALA A 62 -14.74 -9.96 -5.47
N THR A 63 -14.64 -11.18 -4.95
CA THR A 63 -15.47 -12.32 -5.37
C THR A 63 -16.61 -12.55 -4.37
N ASP A 64 -17.57 -13.38 -4.77
CA ASP A 64 -18.67 -13.90 -3.96
C ASP A 64 -18.25 -15.06 -3.02
N ALA A 65 -16.99 -15.48 -3.07
CA ALA A 65 -16.49 -16.54 -2.20
C ALA A 65 -16.52 -16.10 -0.72
N PRO A 66 -16.86 -16.99 0.23
CA PRO A 66 -16.87 -16.68 1.66
C PRO A 66 -15.57 -16.05 2.14
N TYR A 67 -14.43 -16.55 1.64
CA TYR A 67 -13.11 -15.97 1.88
C TYR A 67 -13.08 -14.46 1.59
N SER A 68 -13.49 -14.05 0.40
CA SER A 68 -13.52 -12.64 -0.01
C SER A 68 -14.56 -11.83 0.78
N GLN A 69 -15.73 -12.43 1.04
CA GLN A 69 -16.82 -11.79 1.76
C GLN A 69 -16.41 -11.35 3.17
N TRP A 70 -15.88 -12.25 4.00
CA TRP A 70 -15.51 -11.90 5.38
C TRP A 70 -14.40 -10.83 5.43
N GLN A 71 -13.46 -10.90 4.48
CA GLN A 71 -12.38 -9.92 4.29
C GLN A 71 -12.96 -8.53 3.99
N CYS A 72 -13.86 -8.43 3.01
CA CYS A 72 -14.53 -7.18 2.64
C CYS A 72 -15.29 -6.55 3.81
N ARG A 73 -15.98 -7.35 4.62
CA ARG A 73 -16.76 -6.86 5.78
C ARG A 73 -15.87 -6.25 6.86
N ILE A 74 -14.72 -6.89 7.17
CA ILE A 74 -13.75 -6.32 8.11
C ILE A 74 -13.20 -4.99 7.58
N MET A 75 -12.80 -4.94 6.31
CA MET A 75 -12.29 -3.70 5.70
C MET A 75 -13.34 -2.59 5.74
N TYR A 76 -14.59 -2.90 5.37
CA TYR A 76 -15.68 -1.93 5.35
C TYR A 76 -16.05 -1.43 6.77
N TYR A 77 -16.03 -2.32 7.77
CA TYR A 77 -16.19 -1.95 9.18
C TYR A 77 -15.17 -0.88 9.59
N TRP A 78 -13.88 -1.11 9.30
CA TRP A 78 -12.82 -0.17 9.66
C TRP A 78 -12.84 1.11 8.82
N TYR A 79 -13.16 1.02 7.53
CA TYR A 79 -13.42 2.19 6.69
C TYR A 79 -14.47 3.11 7.32
N LYS A 80 -15.63 2.57 7.74
CA LYS A 80 -16.69 3.37 8.37
C LYS A 80 -16.21 4.07 9.66
N LYS A 81 -15.33 3.42 10.43
CA LYS A 81 -14.78 4.00 11.67
C LYS A 81 -13.80 5.14 11.43
N VAL A 82 -12.95 5.02 10.41
CA VAL A 82 -11.87 6.00 10.19
C VAL A 82 -12.20 7.09 9.18
N LYS A 83 -13.19 6.88 8.30
CA LYS A 83 -13.43 7.79 7.17
C LYS A 83 -13.76 9.23 7.58
N ASP A 84 -14.43 9.43 8.70
CA ASP A 84 -14.87 10.74 9.19
C ASP A 84 -13.97 11.27 10.33
N MET A 85 -12.88 10.55 10.66
CA MET A 85 -11.91 11.01 11.64
C MET A 85 -11.07 12.17 11.09
N PRO A 86 -10.60 13.09 11.95
CA PRO A 86 -9.68 14.15 11.55
C PRO A 86 -8.46 13.59 10.80
N GLY A 87 -8.11 14.22 9.67
CA GLY A 87 -6.98 13.80 8.82
C GLY A 87 -7.34 12.77 7.76
N SER A 88 -8.59 12.29 7.70
CA SER A 88 -9.06 11.42 6.62
C SER A 88 -9.50 12.23 5.40
N ASP A 89 -9.01 11.85 4.22
CA ASP A 89 -9.52 12.33 2.93
C ASP A 89 -10.37 11.25 2.21
N MET A 90 -10.83 10.24 2.95
CA MET A 90 -11.66 9.17 2.39
C MET A 90 -13.03 9.69 1.94
N GLY A 91 -13.36 9.44 0.68
CA GLY A 91 -14.68 9.67 0.10
C GLY A 91 -15.58 8.44 0.23
N LYS A 92 -16.43 8.22 -0.77
CA LYS A 92 -17.30 7.05 -0.93
C LYS A 92 -16.50 5.76 -1.09
N PHE A 93 -17.21 4.65 -0.93
CA PHE A 93 -16.64 3.30 -0.99
C PHE A 93 -17.47 2.45 -1.94
N THR A 94 -16.82 1.69 -2.81
CA THR A 94 -17.47 0.69 -3.66
C THR A 94 -16.75 -0.65 -3.56
N ARG A 95 -17.52 -1.71 -3.32
CA ARG A 95 -17.10 -3.09 -3.60
C ARG A 95 -17.43 -3.43 -5.06
N VAL A 96 -16.42 -3.73 -5.85
CA VAL A 96 -16.58 -4.16 -7.25
C VAL A 96 -16.63 -5.69 -7.26
N LEU A 97 -17.84 -6.24 -7.30
CA LEU A 97 -18.10 -7.68 -7.26
C LEU A 97 -18.03 -8.26 -8.67
N HIS A 98 -16.96 -9.00 -8.95
CA HIS A 98 -16.65 -9.48 -10.30
C HIS A 98 -16.97 -10.97 -10.51
N SER A 99 -17.91 -11.51 -9.74
CA SER A 99 -18.46 -12.86 -9.95
C SER A 99 -19.56 -12.91 -11.01
N GLY A 100 -20.04 -11.75 -11.49
CA GLY A 100 -21.20 -11.64 -12.37
C GLY A 100 -22.55 -11.79 -11.67
N ASN A 101 -22.58 -12.14 -10.38
CA ASN A 101 -23.81 -12.38 -9.63
C ASN A 101 -23.89 -11.46 -8.41
N ALA A 102 -25.09 -10.97 -8.11
CA ALA A 102 -25.35 -10.28 -6.85
C ALA A 102 -25.22 -11.22 -5.65
N ASP A 103 -24.79 -10.70 -4.51
CA ASP A 103 -24.78 -11.42 -3.23
C ASP A 103 -25.47 -10.60 -2.13
N ASN A 104 -25.66 -11.21 -0.96
CA ASN A 104 -26.32 -10.57 0.19
C ASN A 104 -25.52 -9.41 0.79
N LEU A 105 -24.21 -9.31 0.56
CA LEU A 105 -23.42 -8.20 1.09
C LEU A 105 -23.72 -6.87 0.40
N MET A 106 -24.46 -6.87 -0.72
CA MET A 106 -24.94 -5.63 -1.35
C MET A 106 -25.89 -4.83 -0.45
N GLU A 107 -26.55 -5.48 0.52
CA GLU A 107 -27.38 -4.81 1.53
C GLU A 107 -26.54 -4.07 2.58
N GLU A 108 -25.28 -4.48 2.77
CA GLU A 108 -24.37 -3.92 3.79
C GLU A 108 -23.34 -2.97 3.19
N ILE A 109 -22.76 -3.33 2.03
CA ILE A 109 -21.62 -2.67 1.40
C ILE A 109 -22.06 -2.15 0.03
N PRO A 110 -21.92 -0.84 -0.26
CA PRO A 110 -22.21 -0.31 -1.59
C PRO A 110 -21.43 -1.10 -2.65
N THR A 111 -22.14 -1.73 -3.57
CA THR A 111 -21.58 -2.72 -4.48
C THR A 111 -21.99 -2.43 -5.92
N VAL A 112 -21.04 -2.58 -6.85
CA VAL A 112 -21.32 -2.66 -8.28
C VAL A 112 -20.98 -4.07 -8.75
N VAL A 113 -21.94 -4.74 -9.37
CA VAL A 113 -21.74 -6.08 -9.96
C VAL A 113 -21.23 -5.91 -11.38
N VAL A 114 -20.15 -6.63 -11.69
CA VAL A 114 -19.49 -6.64 -13.00
C VAL A 114 -19.23 -8.07 -13.42
N ASP A 115 -19.12 -8.26 -14.73
CA ASP A 115 -18.96 -9.60 -15.30
C ASP A 115 -17.52 -10.08 -15.09
N PRO A 116 -17.32 -11.39 -14.86
CA PRO A 116 -15.97 -11.96 -14.90
C PRO A 116 -15.36 -11.79 -16.29
N LEU A 117 -14.05 -11.91 -16.37
CA LEU A 117 -13.35 -11.93 -17.65
C LEU A 117 -13.87 -13.12 -18.48
N PRO A 118 -14.20 -12.94 -19.77
CA PRO A 118 -14.64 -14.04 -20.63
C PRO A 118 -13.69 -15.23 -20.59
N GLU A 119 -14.27 -16.43 -20.62
CA GLU A 119 -13.53 -17.68 -20.51
C GLU A 119 -12.39 -17.77 -21.53
N GLY A 120 -11.21 -18.23 -21.08
CA GLY A 120 -10.02 -18.41 -21.91
C GLY A 120 -9.21 -17.14 -22.18
N LEU A 121 -9.73 -15.94 -21.89
CA LEU A 121 -8.95 -14.70 -22.01
C LEU A 121 -7.92 -14.52 -20.89
N ASP A 122 -8.18 -15.12 -19.72
CA ASP A 122 -7.25 -15.07 -18.59
C ASP A 122 -5.99 -15.90 -18.84
N ARG A 123 -6.04 -16.88 -19.77
CA ARG A 123 -4.95 -17.82 -20.11
C ARG A 123 -4.36 -18.49 -18.87
N GLY A 124 -5.21 -18.81 -17.89
CA GLY A 124 -4.82 -19.41 -16.61
C GLY A 124 -4.33 -18.41 -15.55
N TYR A 125 -4.34 -17.10 -15.83
CA TYR A 125 -4.01 -16.05 -14.89
C TYR A 125 -5.29 -15.34 -14.39
N ILE A 126 -6.01 -16.01 -13.49
CA ILE A 126 -7.31 -15.58 -12.94
C ILE A 126 -7.32 -14.15 -12.36
N VAL A 127 -6.15 -13.64 -11.98
CA VAL A 127 -5.98 -12.28 -11.44
C VAL A 127 -6.38 -11.20 -12.45
N LEU A 128 -6.42 -11.49 -13.76
CA LEU A 128 -6.89 -10.57 -14.81
C LEU A 128 -8.36 -10.14 -14.65
N ASN A 129 -9.16 -10.87 -13.87
CA ASN A 129 -10.50 -10.44 -13.50
C ASN A 129 -10.52 -9.09 -12.78
N ARG A 130 -9.49 -8.76 -12.01
CA ARG A 130 -9.43 -7.51 -11.21
C ARG A 130 -9.30 -6.25 -12.07
N PRO A 131 -8.31 -6.10 -12.97
CA PRO A 131 -8.26 -4.95 -13.86
C PRO A 131 -9.50 -4.87 -14.78
N TRP A 132 -10.03 -6.02 -15.21
CA TRP A 132 -11.27 -6.06 -15.99
C TRP A 132 -12.48 -5.53 -15.20
N ALA A 133 -12.57 -5.87 -13.92
CA ALA A 133 -13.59 -5.35 -13.03
C ALA A 133 -13.52 -3.83 -12.87
N PHE A 134 -12.30 -3.27 -12.76
CA PHE A 134 -12.11 -1.82 -12.69
C PHE A 134 -12.54 -1.10 -13.98
N VAL A 135 -12.24 -1.66 -15.16
CA VAL A 135 -12.69 -1.10 -16.44
C VAL A 135 -14.22 -0.98 -16.46
N GLN A 136 -14.92 -2.09 -16.17
CA GLN A 136 -16.38 -2.08 -16.14
C GLN A 136 -16.95 -1.17 -15.05
N TRP A 137 -16.32 -1.11 -13.88
CA TRP A 137 -16.76 -0.21 -12.80
C TRP A 137 -16.63 1.25 -13.19
N LEU A 138 -15.52 1.66 -13.81
CA LEU A 138 -15.31 3.03 -14.30
C LEU A 138 -16.32 3.42 -15.40
N GLU A 139 -16.78 2.46 -16.20
CA GLU A 139 -17.82 2.70 -17.21
C GLU A 139 -19.24 2.81 -16.60
N LYS A 140 -19.51 2.08 -15.51
CA LYS A 140 -20.85 1.98 -14.91
C LYS A 140 -21.09 2.97 -13.77
N ALA A 141 -20.07 3.34 -13.00
CA ALA A 141 -20.20 4.11 -11.79
C ALA A 141 -20.03 5.61 -12.01
N THR A 142 -20.82 6.42 -11.29
CA THR A 142 -20.56 7.86 -11.14
C THR A 142 -19.67 8.08 -9.93
N ILE A 143 -18.44 8.52 -10.17
CA ILE A 143 -17.44 8.79 -9.13
C ILE A 143 -17.31 10.31 -8.99
N GLU A 144 -17.64 10.84 -7.82
CA GLU A 144 -17.57 12.29 -7.54
C GLU A 144 -16.18 12.73 -7.08
N GLU A 145 -15.43 11.81 -6.47
CA GLU A 145 -14.06 12.04 -6.03
C GLU A 145 -13.09 12.07 -7.22
N GLU A 146 -12.11 12.97 -7.16
CA GLU A 146 -11.09 13.11 -8.22
C GLU A 146 -10.07 11.97 -8.21
N TYR A 147 -9.84 11.36 -7.05
CA TYR A 147 -8.83 10.33 -6.81
C TYR A 147 -9.49 8.99 -6.49
N ILE A 148 -8.81 7.88 -6.78
CA ILE A 148 -9.29 6.53 -6.45
C ILE A 148 -8.18 5.78 -5.71
N LEU A 149 -8.52 5.25 -4.53
CA LEU A 149 -7.72 4.26 -3.83
C LEU A 149 -8.17 2.86 -4.26
N MET A 150 -7.32 2.17 -5.02
CA MET A 150 -7.50 0.75 -5.34
C MET A 150 -7.06 -0.10 -4.15
N ALA A 151 -8.01 -0.79 -3.53
CA ALA A 151 -7.79 -1.62 -2.36
C ALA A 151 -8.10 -3.10 -2.63
N GLU A 152 -7.63 -3.95 -1.72
CA GLU A 152 -7.89 -5.39 -1.76
C GLU A 152 -8.69 -5.83 -0.53
N PRO A 153 -9.47 -6.93 -0.63
CA PRO A 153 -10.29 -7.40 0.49
C PRO A 153 -9.50 -7.62 1.79
N ASP A 154 -8.21 -7.93 1.71
CA ASP A 154 -7.36 -8.19 2.87
C ASP A 154 -6.68 -6.97 3.48
N HIS A 155 -6.96 -5.77 2.94
CA HIS A 155 -6.53 -4.53 3.54
C HIS A 155 -7.39 -4.15 4.75
N ILE A 156 -6.78 -3.46 5.71
CA ILE A 156 -7.46 -2.93 6.89
C ILE A 156 -7.01 -1.49 7.14
N PHE A 157 -7.97 -0.58 7.34
CA PHE A 157 -7.65 0.80 7.65
C PHE A 157 -7.36 0.97 9.14
N VAL A 158 -6.08 1.16 9.45
CA VAL A 158 -5.57 1.22 10.82
C VAL A 158 -5.70 2.61 11.44
N ASN A 159 -5.56 3.66 10.62
CA ASN A 159 -5.65 5.07 10.98
C ASN A 159 -6.43 5.81 9.86
N PRO A 160 -6.97 7.02 10.10
CA PRO A 160 -7.43 7.88 9.01
C PRO A 160 -6.32 8.07 7.97
N LEU A 161 -6.66 7.89 6.69
CA LEU A 161 -5.69 7.94 5.60
C LEU A 161 -5.89 9.24 4.80
N PRO A 162 -4.95 10.20 4.85
CA PRO A 162 -4.99 11.37 3.99
C PRO A 162 -4.74 10.97 2.53
N ASN A 163 -5.09 11.84 1.59
CA ASN A 163 -4.71 11.64 0.20
C ASN A 163 -3.21 11.85 0.04
N LEU A 164 -2.49 10.79 -0.32
CA LEU A 164 -1.04 10.81 -0.53
C LEU A 164 -0.66 11.15 -1.98
N ALA A 165 -1.63 11.19 -2.90
CA ALA A 165 -1.39 11.62 -4.28
C ALA A 165 -1.27 13.15 -4.36
N HIS A 166 -0.51 13.62 -5.35
CA HIS A 166 -0.25 15.04 -5.56
C HIS A 166 -0.55 15.42 -7.02
N GLY A 167 -1.73 16.00 -7.26
CA GLY A 167 -2.18 16.33 -8.62
C GLY A 167 -2.20 15.06 -9.49
N ASN A 168 -1.46 15.06 -10.59
CA ASN A 168 -1.37 13.90 -11.49
C ASN A 168 -0.35 12.85 -11.04
N SER A 169 0.27 13.01 -9.87
CA SER A 169 1.26 12.06 -9.33
C SER A 169 0.57 11.08 -8.36
N PRO A 170 0.36 9.80 -8.75
CA PRO A 170 -0.22 8.80 -7.86
C PRO A 170 0.76 8.41 -6.74
N ALA A 171 0.23 7.86 -5.65
CA ALA A 171 1.00 7.27 -4.56
C ALA A 171 0.70 5.78 -4.44
N GLY A 172 1.73 4.96 -4.25
CA GLY A 172 1.62 3.51 -4.12
C GLY A 172 2.75 2.93 -3.27
N TYR A 173 2.57 1.70 -2.78
CA TYR A 173 3.59 0.99 -2.02
C TYR A 173 4.53 0.22 -2.98
N PRO A 174 5.86 0.25 -2.78
CA PRO A 174 6.81 -0.51 -3.60
C PRO A 174 6.95 -1.99 -3.17
N PHE A 175 7.02 -2.87 -4.15
CA PHE A 175 7.13 -4.32 -4.12
C PHE A 175 8.45 -4.77 -4.74
N PHE A 176 9.45 -4.97 -3.89
CA PHE A 176 10.84 -5.30 -4.24
C PHE A 176 11.06 -6.62 -5.03
N TYR A 177 10.05 -7.48 -5.16
CA TYR A 177 10.12 -8.69 -6.00
C TYR A 177 9.65 -8.44 -7.43
N ILE A 178 8.96 -7.34 -7.70
CA ILE A 178 8.62 -6.91 -9.05
C ILE A 178 9.84 -6.19 -9.58
N LYS A 179 10.44 -6.72 -10.64
CA LYS A 179 11.69 -6.18 -11.19
C LYS A 179 11.53 -5.99 -12.70
N PRO A 180 11.06 -4.81 -13.13
CA PRO A 180 10.82 -4.54 -14.55
C PRO A 180 12.06 -4.74 -15.42
N ALA A 181 13.24 -4.35 -14.92
CA ALA A 181 14.52 -4.57 -15.59
C ALA A 181 14.84 -6.05 -15.84
N GLU A 182 14.42 -6.97 -14.96
CA GLU A 182 14.63 -8.42 -15.15
C GLU A 182 13.57 -9.05 -16.07
N ASN A 183 12.52 -8.31 -16.45
CA ASN A 183 11.36 -8.79 -17.21
C ASN A 183 11.10 -7.98 -18.50
N GLU A 184 12.13 -7.35 -19.06
CA GLU A 184 12.02 -6.39 -20.16
C GLU A 184 11.17 -6.91 -21.34
N LYS A 185 11.40 -8.15 -21.79
CA LYS A 185 10.65 -8.75 -22.90
C LYS A 185 9.12 -8.75 -22.69
N ILE A 186 8.68 -8.91 -21.45
CA ILE A 186 7.26 -8.88 -21.10
C ILE A 186 6.78 -7.43 -21.02
N ILE A 187 7.54 -6.58 -20.35
CA ILE A 187 7.25 -5.16 -20.15
C ILE A 187 7.10 -4.40 -21.48
N ARG A 188 7.96 -4.66 -22.47
CA ARG A 188 7.92 -3.99 -23.78
C ARG A 188 6.62 -4.19 -24.56
N LYS A 189 5.81 -5.20 -24.21
CA LYS A 189 4.47 -5.39 -24.79
C LYS A 189 3.49 -4.29 -24.38
N PHE A 190 3.75 -3.61 -23.24
CA PHE A 190 2.87 -2.59 -22.65
C PHE A 190 3.57 -1.21 -22.51
N TYR A 191 4.90 -1.21 -22.46
CA TYR A 191 5.77 -0.04 -22.38
C TYR A 191 6.83 -0.04 -23.51
N PRO A 192 6.44 0.37 -24.73
CA PRO A 192 7.34 0.41 -25.89
C PRO A 192 8.59 1.28 -25.66
N GLU A 193 9.63 1.11 -26.48
CA GLU A 193 10.90 1.82 -26.34
C GLU A 193 10.73 3.34 -26.40
N GLU A 194 9.80 3.84 -27.20
CA GLU A 194 9.48 5.27 -27.31
C GLU A 194 8.91 5.90 -26.02
N LYS A 195 8.43 5.09 -25.06
CA LYS A 195 7.98 5.58 -23.76
C LYS A 195 9.11 5.75 -22.75
N GLY A 196 10.31 5.22 -23.03
CA GLY A 196 11.49 5.32 -22.17
C GLY A 196 12.07 3.97 -21.74
N PRO A 197 13.14 3.98 -20.91
CA PRO A 197 13.73 2.76 -20.36
C PRO A 197 12.77 2.03 -19.40
N VAL A 198 12.85 0.69 -19.33
CA VAL A 198 12.01 -0.12 -18.43
C VAL A 198 12.27 0.15 -16.94
N THR A 199 13.38 0.81 -16.61
CA THR A 199 13.70 1.26 -15.25
C THR A 199 12.83 2.41 -14.76
N ASP A 200 12.08 3.06 -15.66
CA ASP A 200 11.11 4.11 -15.30
C ASP A 200 9.82 3.53 -14.70
N ILE A 201 9.66 2.20 -14.73
CA ILE A 201 8.50 1.52 -14.15
C ILE A 201 8.81 1.19 -12.70
N ASP A 202 8.04 1.76 -11.79
CA ASP A 202 8.18 1.48 -10.37
C ASP A 202 7.82 0.01 -10.07
N PRO A 203 8.56 -0.65 -9.18
CA PRO A 203 8.28 -2.01 -8.78
C PRO A 203 7.10 -1.98 -7.80
N ILE A 204 5.85 -1.83 -8.25
CA ILE A 204 4.65 -1.74 -7.39
C ILE A 204 3.69 -2.94 -7.60
N GLY A 205 2.89 -3.29 -6.60
CA GLY A 205 2.11 -4.54 -6.48
C GLY A 205 1.06 -4.47 -5.35
N ASN A 206 0.62 -5.61 -4.81
CA ASN A 206 -0.40 -5.70 -3.77
C ASN A 206 0.02 -6.58 -2.55
N SER A 207 -0.01 -6.02 -1.34
CA SER A 207 0.14 -6.67 -0.01
C SER A 207 1.54 -7.17 0.50
N PRO A 208 1.97 -6.78 1.74
CA PRO A 208 3.36 -6.91 2.25
C PRO A 208 3.69 -8.14 3.12
N VAL A 209 5.00 -8.53 3.23
CA VAL A 209 5.73 -9.09 4.43
C VAL A 209 7.28 -8.94 4.30
N ILE A 210 8.01 -8.71 5.42
CA ILE A 210 9.48 -8.87 5.59
C ILE A 210 9.81 -10.05 6.54
N ILE A 211 10.78 -10.90 6.19
CA ILE A 211 11.32 -12.03 7.00
C ILE A 211 12.87 -12.11 6.95
N LYS A 212 13.50 -12.77 7.93
CA LYS A 212 14.94 -13.07 7.98
C LYS A 212 15.25 -14.40 7.26
N LYS A 213 16.38 -14.47 6.53
CA LYS A 213 16.85 -15.68 5.83
C LYS A 213 17.40 -16.72 6.82
N GLY A 214 16.79 -17.92 6.86
CA GLY A 214 17.30 -19.11 7.56
C GLY A 214 16.22 -19.90 8.30
N GLU A 215 16.08 -21.18 7.94
CA GLU A 215 15.11 -22.20 8.37
C GLU A 215 13.72 -22.18 7.73
N LEU A 216 13.44 -23.26 6.98
CA LEU A 216 12.17 -23.54 6.33
C LEU A 216 11.28 -24.35 7.29
N THR A 217 10.26 -23.72 7.88
CA THR A 217 9.23 -24.39 8.69
C THR A 217 8.07 -24.86 7.81
N TYR A 218 8.33 -25.70 6.82
CA TYR A 218 7.23 -26.35 6.09
C TYR A 218 6.42 -27.20 7.07
N GLY A 219 5.12 -26.92 7.18
CA GLY A 219 4.18 -27.69 7.99
C GLY A 219 4.34 -27.54 9.51
N LYS A 220 5.21 -26.67 10.03
CA LYS A 220 5.29 -26.42 11.48
C LYS A 220 4.39 -25.25 11.85
N ILE A 221 3.30 -25.57 12.54
CA ILE A 221 2.40 -24.60 13.17
C ILE A 221 3.02 -24.26 14.53
N GLY A 222 3.38 -22.99 14.73
CA GLY A 222 3.79 -22.48 16.05
C GLY A 222 2.61 -22.51 17.03
N GLU A 223 2.89 -22.33 18.33
CA GLU A 223 1.87 -22.33 19.39
C GLU A 223 0.72 -21.35 19.12
N TRP A 224 1.01 -20.27 18.39
CA TRP A 224 0.03 -19.33 17.92
C TRP A 224 0.26 -18.96 16.45
N ARG A 225 -0.81 -18.87 15.67
CA ARG A 225 -0.81 -18.27 14.34
C ARG A 225 -2.18 -17.68 14.02
N PHE A 226 -2.18 -16.60 13.26
CA PHE A 226 -3.33 -16.16 12.48
C PHE A 226 -3.00 -16.30 11.00
N ASP A 227 -3.72 -17.18 10.31
CA ASP A 227 -3.58 -17.38 8.87
C ASP A 227 -4.95 -17.31 8.23
N LYS A 228 -5.20 -16.23 7.47
CA LYS A 228 -6.47 -16.03 6.75
C LYS A 228 -6.82 -17.19 5.82
N ARG A 229 -5.83 -17.92 5.29
CA ARG A 229 -6.04 -19.09 4.43
C ARG A 229 -6.56 -20.31 5.18
N SER A 230 -6.63 -20.26 6.51
CA SER A 230 -7.35 -21.26 7.31
C SER A 230 -8.88 -21.05 7.26
N TYR A 231 -9.34 -19.94 6.69
CA TYR A 231 -10.74 -19.49 6.67
C TYR A 231 -11.23 -19.28 5.24
N LEU A 232 -11.03 -20.28 4.36
CA LEU A 232 -11.43 -20.19 2.95
C LEU A 232 -12.94 -20.42 2.76
N SER A 233 -13.52 -21.33 3.55
CA SER A 233 -14.93 -21.73 3.45
C SER A 233 -15.88 -20.89 4.30
N GLY A 234 -15.36 -19.97 5.09
CA GLY A 234 -16.15 -19.18 6.04
C GLY A 234 -15.28 -18.20 6.82
N PRO A 235 -15.88 -17.34 7.65
CA PRO A 235 -15.19 -16.33 8.42
C PRO A 235 -14.35 -16.95 9.56
N PRO A 236 -13.31 -16.25 10.06
CA PRO A 236 -12.67 -16.63 11.31
C PRO A 236 -13.65 -16.56 12.49
N PRO A 237 -13.48 -17.40 13.53
CA PRO A 237 -14.30 -17.32 14.73
C PRO A 237 -14.10 -15.98 15.44
N ARG A 238 -15.14 -15.55 16.16
CA ARG A 238 -15.04 -14.40 17.07
C ARG A 238 -14.03 -14.69 18.19
N ASN A 239 -13.45 -13.63 18.75
CA ASN A 239 -12.57 -13.71 19.92
C ASN A 239 -11.33 -14.62 19.72
N LEU A 240 -10.59 -14.39 18.64
CA LEU A 240 -9.28 -15.00 18.41
C LEU A 240 -8.34 -14.73 19.59
N SER A 241 -7.55 -15.73 19.96
CA SER A 241 -6.51 -15.56 20.98
C SER A 241 -5.48 -14.52 20.54
N LEU A 242 -5.00 -13.71 21.48
CA LEU A 242 -3.90 -12.79 21.23
C LEU A 242 -2.58 -13.57 21.07
N PRO A 243 -1.63 -13.05 20.27
CA PRO A 243 -0.32 -13.67 20.14
C PRO A 243 0.43 -13.68 21.48
N PRO A 244 1.38 -14.61 21.69
CA PRO A 244 2.15 -14.72 22.92
C PRO A 244 3.02 -13.47 23.18
N PRO A 245 3.50 -13.27 24.42
CA PRO A 245 4.41 -12.18 24.76
C PRO A 245 5.65 -12.15 23.86
N GLY A 246 6.09 -10.94 23.48
CA GLY A 246 7.28 -10.73 22.64
C GLY A 246 7.01 -10.62 21.14
N VAL A 247 5.76 -10.82 20.70
CA VAL A 247 5.34 -10.56 19.31
C VAL A 247 5.21 -9.05 19.05
N PRO A 248 5.52 -8.55 17.83
CA PRO A 248 5.39 -7.12 17.52
C PRO A 248 4.00 -6.54 17.77
N GLU A 249 3.94 -5.30 18.24
CA GLU A 249 2.68 -4.61 18.56
C GLU A 249 1.75 -4.47 17.34
N SER A 250 2.31 -4.40 16.13
CA SER A 250 1.52 -4.39 14.89
C SER A 250 0.68 -5.67 14.72
N VAL A 251 1.21 -6.83 15.10
CA VAL A 251 0.48 -8.11 15.04
C VAL A 251 -0.58 -8.16 16.12
N ILE A 252 -0.25 -7.73 17.35
CA ILE A 252 -1.23 -7.63 18.45
C ILE A 252 -2.38 -6.72 18.04
N ARG A 253 -2.07 -5.54 17.48
CA ARG A 253 -3.06 -4.57 17.00
C ARG A 253 -3.94 -5.15 15.91
N LEU A 254 -3.38 -5.84 14.93
CA LEU A 254 -4.15 -6.51 13.87
C LEU A 254 -5.18 -7.48 14.46
N VAL A 255 -4.75 -8.36 15.37
CA VAL A 255 -5.65 -9.36 15.97
C VAL A 255 -6.75 -8.70 16.80
N LYS A 256 -6.42 -7.65 17.57
CA LYS A 256 -7.42 -6.84 18.29
C LYS A 256 -8.44 -6.22 17.34
N MET A 257 -7.97 -5.67 16.22
CA MET A 257 -8.86 -5.06 15.22
C MET A 257 -9.78 -6.07 14.53
N VAL A 258 -9.28 -7.29 14.25
CA VAL A 258 -10.11 -8.40 13.75
C VAL A 258 -11.14 -8.79 14.80
N ASN A 259 -10.75 -9.00 16.06
CA ASN A 259 -11.67 -9.32 17.15
C ASN A 259 -12.76 -8.26 17.33
N GLU A 260 -12.39 -6.99 17.28
CA GLU A 260 -13.36 -5.89 17.38
C GLU A 260 -14.34 -5.88 16.21
N ALA A 261 -13.86 -6.00 14.97
CA ALA A 261 -14.73 -6.07 13.80
C ALA A 261 -15.66 -7.27 13.88
N THR A 262 -15.12 -8.49 14.08
CA THR A 262 -15.91 -9.71 14.17
C THR A 262 -16.96 -9.64 15.28
N ALA A 263 -16.64 -9.04 16.44
CA ALA A 263 -17.58 -8.86 17.54
C ALA A 263 -18.78 -7.96 17.18
N ASN A 264 -18.56 -6.93 16.37
CA ASN A 264 -19.56 -5.89 16.10
C ASN A 264 -20.29 -6.05 14.76
N ILE A 265 -19.84 -6.93 13.88
CA ILE A 265 -20.49 -7.20 12.60
C ILE A 265 -21.69 -8.17 12.82
N PRO A 266 -22.93 -7.76 12.51
CA PRO A 266 -24.11 -8.62 12.62
C PRO A 266 -24.04 -9.80 11.65
N GLY A 267 -24.59 -10.97 12.02
CA GLY A 267 -24.57 -12.14 11.15
C GLY A 267 -23.15 -12.55 10.72
N TRP A 268 -22.16 -12.37 11.59
CA TRP A 268 -20.78 -12.78 11.30
C TRP A 268 -20.69 -14.29 11.06
N ASP A 269 -21.31 -15.07 11.94
CA ASP A 269 -21.16 -16.53 12.00
C ASP A 269 -22.01 -17.26 10.94
N THR A 270 -22.82 -16.53 10.17
CA THR A 270 -23.77 -17.06 9.17
C THR A 270 -23.26 -16.94 7.73
N LEU A 271 -22.02 -16.48 7.52
CA LEU A 271 -21.38 -16.49 6.20
C LEU A 271 -21.02 -17.94 5.84
N THR A 272 -21.99 -18.69 5.31
CA THR A 272 -21.75 -19.99 4.70
C THR A 272 -21.54 -19.82 3.20
N SER A 273 -20.77 -20.72 2.60
CA SER A 273 -20.80 -20.92 1.14
C SER A 273 -22.26 -21.00 0.68
N GLY A 274 -22.66 -20.11 -0.22
CA GLY A 274 -23.83 -20.33 -1.07
C GLY A 274 -23.64 -21.59 -1.90
#